data_AF-A0AA89RZK7-F1
#
_entry.id   AF-A0AA89RZK7-F1
#
_cell.length_a   1.000
_cell.length_b   1.000
_cell.length_c   1.000
_cell.angle_alpha   90.00
_cell.angle_beta   90.00
_cell.angle_gamma   90.00
#
_symmetry.space_group_name_H-M   'P 1'
#
loop_
_entity.id
_entity.type
_entity.pdbx_description
1 polymer ?
#
loop_
_entity_poly.entity_id
_entity_poly.type
_entity_poly.pdbx_seq_one_letter_code
_entity_poly.pdbx_strand_id
1 'polypeptide(L)'
;MSPLARHSPPQTTAKDSLGCTSSGFLTNIERQTALFGFYRKHTTGLRLEQVSTPASGRGILIGISLSDGHRRKIIRGSRSATHDFRVDSIYARDFSEDYRADMVSNFNFMLIELSPMFLDGLADGSRRAGLDGIAPTVAHDDRLLGQLGRALALALQSSDAADAMLLDQLGMAIGTHAMHAYGGVPCDEPKQRQRLSAQLEMRAKEMLTTGAMSIDEIANACRVSRSYFIKAFSATTGKTPHQWLIEQRIDTAKHLLAHGDWTLARIAEHCGFSSQSHFTQTFTKVVGLPPGGWRRRARA
;
A
#
# COMPACT_ATOMS: atom_id res chain seq x y z
N MET A 1 45.84 -2.91 32.35
CA MET A 1 45.11 -2.03 31.43
C MET A 1 44.57 -2.89 30.30
N SER A 2 43.31 -3.29 30.35
CA SER A 2 42.61 -4.01 29.28
C SER A 2 41.66 -3.04 28.56
N PRO A 3 41.61 -2.99 27.22
CA PRO A 3 40.73 -2.08 26.53
C PRO A 3 39.30 -2.60 26.52
N LEU A 4 38.37 -1.69 26.87
CA LEU A 4 36.92 -1.86 26.87
C LEU A 4 36.40 -2.30 25.49
N ALA A 5 35.59 -3.35 25.50
CA ALA A 5 34.85 -3.83 24.34
C ALA A 5 33.88 -2.75 23.83
N ARG A 6 34.13 -2.26 22.61
CA ARG A 6 33.20 -1.36 21.91
C ARG A 6 31.89 -2.10 21.66
N HIS A 7 30.82 -1.64 22.29
CA HIS A 7 29.47 -2.04 21.93
C HIS A 7 29.18 -1.51 20.52
N SER A 8 29.13 -2.40 19.54
CA SER A 8 28.61 -2.08 18.21
C SER A 8 27.10 -1.79 18.34
N PRO A 9 26.58 -0.70 17.74
CA PRO A 9 25.14 -0.43 17.73
C PRO A 9 24.39 -1.52 16.93
N PRO A 10 23.12 -1.79 17.23
CA PRO A 10 22.33 -2.79 16.52
C PRO A 10 22.24 -2.39 15.04
N GLN A 11 22.73 -3.26 14.16
CA GLN A 11 22.58 -3.12 12.72
C GLN A 11 21.08 -3.12 12.39
N THR A 12 20.53 -1.96 12.03
CA THR A 12 19.18 -1.84 11.49
C THR A 12 19.15 -2.57 10.15
N THR A 13 18.68 -3.82 10.16
CA THR A 13 18.40 -4.57 8.93
C THR A 13 17.32 -3.83 8.16
N ALA A 14 17.66 -3.36 6.95
CA ALA A 14 16.71 -2.67 6.08
C ALA A 14 15.51 -3.59 5.82
N LYS A 15 14.30 -3.08 6.12
CA LYS A 15 13.03 -3.75 5.83
C LYS A 15 12.47 -3.24 4.51
N ASP A 16 11.82 -4.12 3.74
CA ASP A 16 11.12 -3.76 2.51
C ASP A 16 9.77 -3.07 2.77
N SER A 17 9.06 -2.70 1.70
CA SER A 17 7.77 -1.99 1.76
C SER A 17 6.63 -2.80 2.39
N LEU A 18 6.81 -4.11 2.61
CA LEU A 18 5.87 -4.99 3.33
C LEU A 18 6.36 -5.35 4.74
N GLY A 19 7.55 -4.87 5.14
CA GLY A 19 8.10 -5.06 6.47
C GLY A 19 8.92 -6.34 6.64
N CYS A 20 9.31 -7.00 5.55
CA CYS A 20 10.25 -8.12 5.60
C CYS A 20 11.70 -7.63 5.61
N THR A 21 12.55 -8.29 6.38
CA THR A 21 14.00 -8.05 6.43
C THR A 21 14.70 -8.69 5.23
N SER A 22 15.55 -7.94 4.53
CA SER A 22 16.19 -8.40 3.28
C SER A 22 17.13 -9.62 3.40
N SER A 23 17.38 -10.14 4.60
CA SER A 23 18.24 -11.30 4.83
C SER A 23 17.45 -12.61 4.75
N GLY A 24 17.75 -13.47 3.76
CA GLY A 24 17.18 -14.82 3.65
C GLY A 24 16.22 -15.05 2.47
N PHE A 25 16.10 -14.09 1.55
CA PHE A 25 15.30 -14.25 0.33
C PHE A 25 16.10 -14.97 -0.78
N LEU A 26 15.54 -16.05 -1.31
CA LEU A 26 15.95 -16.61 -2.60
C LEU A 26 15.40 -15.77 -3.76
N THR A 27 14.20 -15.20 -3.59
CA THR A 27 13.60 -14.30 -4.58
C THR A 27 12.89 -13.16 -3.88
N ASN A 28 13.22 -11.93 -4.25
CA ASN A 28 12.59 -10.71 -3.77
C ASN A 28 12.41 -9.73 -4.94
N ILE A 29 11.24 -9.76 -5.58
CA ILE A 29 10.92 -8.88 -6.71
C ILE A 29 9.79 -7.95 -6.29
N GLU A 30 9.94 -6.67 -6.61
CA GLU A 30 8.90 -5.66 -6.51
C GLU A 30 8.70 -4.99 -7.88
N ARG A 31 7.45 -4.88 -8.30
CA ARG A 31 7.02 -4.18 -9.51
C ARG A 31 5.76 -3.37 -9.19
N GLN A 32 5.63 -2.22 -9.80
CA GLN A 32 4.51 -1.30 -9.58
C GLN A 32 3.92 -0.92 -10.92
N THR A 33 2.60 -0.87 -10.99
CA THR A 33 1.86 -0.30 -12.12
C THR A 33 0.98 0.85 -11.63
N ALA A 34 0.13 1.40 -12.49
CA ALA A 34 -0.77 2.49 -12.09
C ALA A 34 -1.77 2.04 -11.01
N LEU A 35 -2.23 0.79 -11.10
CA LEU A 35 -3.33 0.22 -10.33
C LEU A 35 -2.89 -0.82 -9.29
N PHE A 36 -1.72 -1.44 -9.48
CA PHE A 36 -1.29 -2.59 -8.69
C PHE A 36 0.16 -2.50 -8.23
N GLY A 37 0.42 -3.05 -7.04
CA GLY A 37 1.76 -3.37 -6.58
C GLY A 37 1.96 -4.88 -6.56
N PHE A 38 3.02 -5.38 -7.20
CA PHE A 38 3.31 -6.80 -7.33
C PHE A 38 4.58 -7.17 -6.57
N TYR A 39 4.49 -8.24 -5.79
CA TYR A 39 5.54 -8.70 -4.92
C TYR A 39 5.76 -10.19 -5.05
N ARG A 40 7.00 -10.60 -5.33
CA ARG A 40 7.42 -11.99 -5.27
C ARG A 40 8.37 -12.18 -4.10
N LYS A 41 7.94 -12.95 -3.10
CA LYS A 41 8.73 -13.20 -1.89
C LYS A 41 8.92 -14.70 -1.70
N HIS A 42 10.17 -15.16 -1.79
CA HIS A 42 10.54 -16.55 -1.58
C HIS A 42 11.75 -16.62 -0.67
N THR A 43 11.61 -17.30 0.47
CA THR A 43 12.67 -17.47 1.46
C THR A 43 13.22 -18.88 1.49
N THR A 44 14.50 -19.01 1.81
CA THR A 44 15.15 -20.30 2.08
C THR A 44 15.86 -20.26 3.44
N GLY A 45 15.64 -21.30 4.24
CA GLY A 45 16.30 -21.48 5.54
C GLY A 45 15.43 -21.12 6.75
N LEU A 46 15.58 -21.89 7.83
CA LEU A 46 14.85 -21.72 9.09
C LEU A 46 15.35 -20.50 9.86
N ARG A 47 14.80 -19.33 9.58
CA ARG A 47 14.95 -18.14 10.44
C ARG A 47 13.57 -17.60 10.76
N LEU A 48 13.27 -17.49 12.06
CA LEU A 48 12.07 -16.76 12.50
C LEU A 48 12.21 -15.31 12.07
N GLU A 49 11.33 -14.87 11.17
CA GLU A 49 11.33 -13.51 10.65
C GLU A 49 10.08 -12.78 11.15
N GLN A 50 10.26 -11.61 11.75
CA GLN A 50 9.15 -10.78 12.20
C GLN A 50 8.82 -9.70 11.16
N VAL A 51 7.64 -9.85 10.55
CA VAL A 51 7.09 -8.89 9.60
C VAL A 51 6.16 -7.95 10.34
N SER A 52 6.38 -6.64 10.15
CA SER A 52 5.50 -5.61 10.70
C SER A 52 5.26 -4.57 9.62
N THR A 53 3.98 -4.37 9.28
CA THR A 53 3.54 -3.32 8.35
C THR A 53 2.59 -2.40 9.11
N PRO A 54 2.97 -1.13 9.38
CA PRO A 54 2.04 -0.15 9.92
C PRO A 54 0.86 0.07 8.99
N ALA A 55 -0.27 0.49 9.56
CA ALA A 55 -1.44 0.85 8.78
C ALA A 55 -1.11 1.95 7.75
N SER A 56 -1.81 1.97 6.62
CA SER A 56 -1.59 2.93 5.53
C SER A 56 -2.82 2.97 4.62
N GLY A 57 -2.93 4.01 3.79
CA GLY A 57 -4.00 4.14 2.79
C GLY A 57 -3.68 3.44 1.46
N ARG A 58 -2.88 2.37 1.48
CA ARG A 58 -2.38 1.68 0.27
C ARG A 58 -3.42 0.79 -0.42
N GLY A 59 -4.58 0.59 0.21
CA GLY A 59 -5.66 -0.23 -0.31
C GLY A 59 -5.63 -1.64 0.30
N ILE A 60 -5.78 -2.66 -0.53
CA ILE A 60 -5.90 -4.06 -0.09
C ILE A 60 -4.68 -4.87 -0.50
N LEU A 61 -4.19 -5.76 0.36
CA LEU A 61 -3.15 -6.74 0.02
C LEU A 61 -3.73 -8.15 -0.03
N ILE A 62 -3.52 -8.82 -1.15
CA ILE A 62 -3.79 -10.25 -1.33
C ILE A 62 -2.46 -10.96 -1.42
N GLY A 63 -2.25 -12.00 -0.62
CA GLY A 63 -1.11 -12.89 -0.76
C GLY A 63 -1.55 -14.31 -1.05
N ILE A 64 -0.92 -14.92 -2.04
CA ILE A 64 -1.21 -16.24 -2.57
C ILE A 64 0.02 -17.11 -2.33
N SER A 65 -0.17 -18.23 -1.62
CA SER A 65 0.90 -19.19 -1.36
C SER A 65 1.16 -20.04 -2.60
N LEU A 66 2.42 -20.12 -3.02
CA LEU A 66 2.87 -20.92 -4.15
C LEU A 66 3.54 -22.23 -3.72
N SER A 67 3.67 -22.48 -2.42
CA SER A 67 4.20 -23.74 -1.87
C SER A 67 3.46 -24.15 -0.60
N ASP A 68 3.58 -25.43 -0.25
CA ASP A 68 3.12 -25.94 1.04
C ASP A 68 4.11 -25.61 2.18
N GLY A 69 3.63 -25.81 3.41
CA GLY A 69 4.48 -25.86 4.60
C GLY A 69 4.83 -24.51 5.21
N HIS A 70 4.14 -23.44 4.80
CA HIS A 70 4.32 -22.13 5.43
C HIS A 70 3.46 -21.99 6.69
N ARG A 71 4.10 -21.73 7.82
CA ARG A 71 3.45 -21.43 9.09
C ARG A 71 3.77 -20.00 9.50
N ARG A 72 2.75 -19.25 9.90
CA ARG A 72 2.93 -17.92 10.51
C ARG A 72 2.00 -17.71 11.68
N LYS A 73 2.47 -16.94 12.65
CA LYS A 73 1.69 -16.48 13.79
C LYS A 73 1.31 -15.01 13.56
N ILE A 74 0.04 -14.74 13.31
CA ILE A 74 -0.47 -13.39 13.09
C ILE A 74 -0.86 -12.79 14.44
N ILE A 75 -0.41 -11.57 14.70
CA ILE A 75 -0.62 -10.83 15.95
C ILE A 75 -1.53 -9.64 15.65
N ARG A 76 -2.67 -9.57 16.36
CA ARG A 76 -3.63 -8.46 16.30
C ARG A 76 -3.89 -7.95 17.72
N GLY A 77 -3.31 -6.80 18.06
CA GLY A 77 -3.35 -6.28 19.43
C GLY A 77 -2.73 -7.28 20.42
N SER A 78 -3.52 -7.70 21.42
CA SER A 78 -3.12 -8.71 22.41
C SER A 78 -3.37 -10.16 21.98
N ARG A 79 -4.06 -10.37 20.86
CA ARG A 79 -4.40 -11.71 20.36
C ARG A 79 -3.36 -12.17 19.34
N SER A 80 -3.06 -13.46 19.34
CA SER A 80 -2.26 -14.08 18.29
C SER A 80 -2.84 -15.42 17.89
N ALA A 81 -2.82 -15.72 16.60
CA ALA A 81 -3.26 -17.01 16.06
C ALA A 81 -2.22 -17.55 15.08
N THR A 82 -1.98 -18.86 15.13
CA THR A 82 -1.06 -19.55 14.23
C THR A 82 -1.86 -20.16 13.09
N HIS A 83 -1.36 -19.97 11.86
CA HIS A 83 -2.00 -20.42 10.64
C HIS A 83 -0.99 -21.17 9.77
N ASP A 84 -1.45 -22.29 9.22
CA ASP A 84 -0.73 -23.11 8.24
C ASP A 84 -1.26 -22.82 6.84
N PHE A 85 -0.37 -22.46 5.94
CA PHE A 85 -0.65 -22.18 4.54
C PHE A 85 -0.19 -23.36 3.69
N ARG A 86 -1.11 -23.86 2.88
CA ARG A 86 -0.85 -24.82 1.82
C ARG A 86 -0.58 -24.08 0.51
N VAL A 87 -0.21 -24.83 -0.52
CA VAL A 87 -0.25 -24.33 -1.90
C VAL A 87 -1.68 -23.85 -2.20
N ASP A 88 -1.79 -22.73 -2.92
CA ASP A 88 -3.04 -22.06 -3.27
C ASP A 88 -3.82 -21.45 -2.08
N SER A 89 -3.31 -21.58 -0.86
CA SER A 89 -3.87 -20.85 0.28
C SER A 89 -3.60 -19.36 0.12
N ILE A 90 -4.64 -18.55 0.33
CA ILE A 90 -4.60 -17.10 0.25
C ILE A 90 -4.72 -16.46 1.64
N TYR A 91 -4.29 -15.21 1.69
CA TYR A 91 -4.73 -14.29 2.72
C TYR A 91 -5.07 -12.94 2.09
N ALA A 92 -6.04 -12.25 2.69
CA ALA A 92 -6.45 -10.92 2.31
C ALA A 92 -6.48 -10.01 3.53
N ARG A 93 -5.95 -8.80 3.39
CA ARG A 93 -6.00 -7.79 4.44
C ARG A 93 -6.14 -6.39 3.85
N ASP A 94 -6.73 -5.50 4.63
CA ASP A 94 -6.72 -4.07 4.37
C ASP A 94 -5.42 -3.46 4.93
N PHE A 95 -4.74 -2.62 4.14
CA PHE A 95 -3.59 -1.86 4.62
C PHE A 95 -3.97 -0.84 5.67
N SER A 96 -5.24 -0.47 5.82
CA SER A 96 -5.70 0.41 6.89
C SER A 96 -5.52 -0.20 8.28
N GLU A 97 -5.22 -1.49 8.40
CA GLU A 97 -4.95 -2.17 9.67
C GLU A 97 -3.46 -2.45 9.87
N ASP A 98 -2.98 -2.28 11.10
CA ASP A 98 -1.64 -2.71 11.47
C ASP A 98 -1.52 -4.22 11.30
N TYR A 99 -0.45 -4.66 10.66
CA TYR A 99 -0.15 -6.08 10.48
C TYR A 99 1.16 -6.44 11.16
N ARG A 100 1.10 -7.47 12.00
CA ARG A 100 2.27 -8.10 12.59
C ARG A 100 2.16 -9.60 12.45
N ALA A 101 3.24 -10.24 12.03
CA ALA A 101 3.31 -11.69 12.00
C ALA A 101 4.74 -12.20 12.21
N ASP A 102 4.85 -13.31 12.93
CA ASP A 102 6.07 -14.09 13.03
C ASP A 102 6.02 -15.20 11.97
N MET A 103 6.94 -15.18 11.02
CA MET A 103 7.08 -16.19 9.97
C MET A 103 7.92 -17.35 10.53
N VAL A 104 7.28 -18.48 10.80
CA VAL A 104 7.87 -19.61 11.54
C VAL A 104 8.62 -20.58 10.62
N SER A 105 8.20 -20.67 9.36
CA SER A 105 8.86 -21.50 8.34
C SER A 105 9.05 -20.74 7.03
N ASN A 106 9.83 -21.35 6.13
CA ASN A 106 10.06 -20.84 4.79
C ASN A 106 8.72 -20.59 4.08
N PHE A 107 8.74 -19.62 3.17
CA PHE A 107 7.53 -19.23 2.46
C PHE A 107 7.82 -18.83 1.04
N ASN A 108 6.82 -19.08 0.20
CA ASN A 108 6.85 -18.79 -1.20
C ASN A 108 5.53 -18.13 -1.57
N PHE A 109 5.51 -16.80 -1.64
CA PHE A 109 4.30 -16.01 -1.88
C PHE A 109 4.40 -15.15 -3.14
N MET A 110 3.26 -15.06 -3.80
CA MET A 110 2.92 -13.98 -4.71
C MET A 110 2.00 -13.01 -3.97
N LEU A 111 2.30 -11.72 -3.94
CA LEU A 111 1.45 -10.71 -3.31
C LEU A 111 1.10 -9.58 -4.25
N ILE A 112 -0.13 -9.12 -4.12
CA ILE A 112 -0.74 -8.13 -5.01
C ILE A 112 -1.42 -7.11 -4.13
N GLU A 113 -0.95 -5.87 -4.24
CA GLU A 113 -1.58 -4.68 -3.69
C GLU A 113 -2.58 -4.14 -4.70
N LEU A 114 -3.84 -4.05 -4.28
CA LEU A 114 -4.92 -3.41 -4.98
C LEU A 114 -4.96 -1.95 -4.51
N SER A 115 -4.57 -1.02 -5.39
CA SER A 115 -4.57 0.39 -5.05
C SER A 115 -6.01 0.92 -4.86
N PRO A 116 -6.20 2.03 -4.12
CA PRO A 116 -7.53 2.64 -4.00
C PRO A 116 -8.13 3.01 -5.37
N MET A 117 -7.31 3.43 -6.35
CA MET A 117 -7.79 3.75 -7.70
C MET A 117 -8.47 2.56 -8.40
N PHE A 118 -7.93 1.35 -8.20
CA PHE A 118 -8.55 0.14 -8.72
C PHE A 118 -9.87 -0.17 -8.02
N LEU A 119 -9.92 -0.01 -6.69
CA LEU A 119 -11.11 -0.26 -5.89
C LEU A 119 -12.23 0.72 -6.25
N ASP A 120 -11.90 2.00 -6.43
CA ASP A 120 -12.84 3.05 -6.86
C ASP A 120 -13.42 2.72 -8.25
N GLY A 121 -12.57 2.33 -9.21
CA GLY A 121 -13.02 1.97 -10.56
C GLY A 121 -13.94 0.73 -10.60
N LEU A 122 -13.76 -0.22 -9.68
CA LEU A 122 -14.65 -1.38 -9.51
C LEU A 122 -16.02 -0.99 -8.96
N ALA A 123 -16.06 -0.01 -8.04
CA ALA A 123 -17.28 0.50 -7.44
C ALA A 123 -18.14 1.28 -8.45
N ASP A 124 -17.50 2.04 -9.35
CA ASP A 124 -18.21 2.79 -10.41
C ASP A 124 -18.84 1.88 -11.47
N GLY A 125 -18.18 0.75 -11.80
CA GLY A 125 -18.68 -0.22 -12.79
C GLY A 125 -19.72 -1.19 -12.23
N SER A 126 -19.74 -1.40 -10.92
CA SER A 126 -20.64 -2.34 -10.25
C SER A 126 -21.76 -1.56 -9.55
N ARG A 127 -23.03 -1.72 -9.97
CA ARG A 127 -24.21 -1.17 -9.24
C ARG A 127 -24.38 -1.69 -7.79
N ARG A 128 -23.36 -2.32 -7.20
CA ARG A 128 -23.32 -2.76 -5.80
C ARG A 128 -22.70 -1.65 -4.96
N ALA A 129 -23.57 -0.89 -4.28
CA ALA A 129 -23.14 0.00 -3.22
C ALA A 129 -22.39 -0.79 -2.13
N GLY A 130 -21.15 -0.41 -1.80
CA GLY A 130 -20.50 -0.82 -0.55
C GLY A 130 -19.46 -1.94 -0.63
N LEU A 131 -18.64 -2.02 -1.69
CA LEU A 131 -17.36 -2.75 -1.64
C LEU A 131 -16.30 -1.96 -0.85
N ASP A 132 -16.62 -1.50 0.36
CA ASP A 132 -15.76 -0.61 1.15
C ASP A 132 -14.63 -1.37 1.90
N GLY A 133 -14.43 -2.65 1.59
CA GLY A 133 -13.39 -3.47 2.21
C GLY A 133 -13.39 -4.93 1.74
N ILE A 134 -12.38 -5.67 2.20
CA ILE A 134 -12.21 -7.12 2.02
C ILE A 134 -12.36 -7.83 3.36
N ALA A 135 -12.99 -8.99 3.37
CA ALA A 135 -13.02 -9.87 4.52
C ALA A 135 -11.59 -10.23 4.93
N PRO A 136 -11.24 -10.16 6.23
CA PRO A 136 -10.00 -10.72 6.72
C PRO A 136 -9.96 -12.23 6.46
N THR A 137 -9.30 -12.61 5.36
CA THR A 137 -9.15 -14.02 4.96
C THR A 137 -7.73 -14.47 5.29
N VAL A 138 -7.59 -15.62 5.93
CA VAL A 138 -6.27 -16.16 6.32
C VAL A 138 -6.27 -17.66 6.10
N ALA A 139 -5.25 -18.15 5.38
CA ALA A 139 -5.06 -19.59 5.10
C ALA A 139 -6.30 -20.26 4.49
N HIS A 140 -6.95 -19.56 3.55
CA HIS A 140 -8.12 -20.07 2.84
C HIS A 140 -7.73 -20.54 1.44
N ASP A 141 -8.19 -21.70 1.01
CA ASP A 141 -7.79 -22.26 -0.28
C ASP A 141 -8.62 -21.65 -1.42
N ASP A 142 -7.95 -21.02 -2.38
CA ASP A 142 -8.58 -20.50 -3.60
C ASP A 142 -7.79 -20.94 -4.82
N ARG A 143 -8.28 -21.96 -5.50
CA ARG A 143 -7.59 -22.56 -6.66
C ARG A 143 -7.45 -21.59 -7.83
N LEU A 144 -8.43 -20.72 -8.06
CA LEU A 144 -8.38 -19.77 -9.16
C LEU A 144 -7.30 -18.71 -8.88
N LEU A 145 -7.28 -18.15 -7.67
CA LEU A 145 -6.20 -17.25 -7.26
C LEU A 145 -4.85 -17.95 -7.26
N GLY A 146 -4.78 -19.21 -6.84
CA GLY A 146 -3.57 -20.03 -6.93
C GLY A 146 -3.01 -20.14 -8.35
N GLN A 147 -3.87 -20.46 -9.33
CA GLN A 147 -3.49 -20.54 -10.74
C GLN A 147 -3.06 -19.19 -11.31
N LEU A 148 -3.83 -18.13 -11.07
CA LEU A 148 -3.50 -16.78 -11.52
C LEU A 148 -2.20 -16.27 -10.85
N GLY A 149 -2.00 -16.57 -9.57
CA GLY A 149 -0.78 -16.24 -8.82
C GLY A 149 0.47 -16.91 -9.38
N ARG A 150 0.38 -18.17 -9.83
CA ARG A 150 1.47 -18.86 -10.54
C ARG A 150 1.77 -18.21 -11.89
N ALA A 151 0.73 -17.91 -12.69
CA ALA A 151 0.90 -17.22 -13.96
C ALA A 151 1.59 -15.86 -13.78
N LEU A 152 1.17 -15.11 -12.77
CA LEU A 152 1.77 -13.83 -12.40
C LEU A 152 3.22 -13.97 -11.92
N ALA A 153 3.53 -15.02 -11.15
CA ALA A 153 4.89 -15.30 -10.70
C ALA A 153 5.85 -15.66 -11.85
N LEU A 154 5.34 -16.22 -12.95
CA LEU A 154 6.10 -16.43 -14.19
C LEU A 154 6.30 -15.10 -14.94
N ALA A 155 5.22 -14.32 -15.11
CA ALA A 155 5.26 -13.02 -15.79
C ALA A 155 6.19 -11.99 -15.09
N LEU A 156 6.40 -12.11 -13.78
CA LEU A 156 7.34 -11.24 -13.05
C LEU A 156 8.82 -11.59 -13.25
N GLN A 157 9.13 -12.73 -13.86
CA GLN A 157 10.52 -13.15 -14.13
C GLN A 157 11.04 -12.65 -15.48
N SER A 158 10.14 -12.34 -16.42
CA SER A 158 10.49 -11.73 -17.71
C SER A 158 10.75 -10.22 -17.54
N SER A 159 11.61 -9.68 -18.41
CA SER A 159 12.11 -8.29 -18.34
C SER A 159 11.68 -7.44 -19.54
N ASP A 160 10.64 -7.84 -20.26
CA ASP A 160 10.21 -7.22 -21.51
C ASP A 160 9.03 -6.25 -21.32
N ALA A 161 8.90 -5.24 -22.19
CA ALA A 161 7.84 -4.24 -22.12
C ALA A 161 6.43 -4.83 -22.33
N ALA A 162 6.34 -5.96 -23.06
CA ALA A 162 5.10 -6.74 -23.21
C ALA A 162 4.57 -7.27 -21.87
N ASP A 163 5.44 -7.42 -20.86
CA ASP A 163 5.06 -7.93 -19.55
C ASP A 163 4.20 -6.94 -18.76
N ALA A 164 4.36 -5.62 -18.94
CA ALA A 164 3.61 -4.64 -18.16
C ALA A 164 2.09 -4.73 -18.40
N MET A 165 1.67 -4.90 -19.65
CA MET A 165 0.25 -5.08 -19.98
C MET A 165 -0.27 -6.41 -19.45
N LEU A 166 0.51 -7.49 -19.56
CA LEU A 166 0.15 -8.79 -19.00
C LEU A 166 0.01 -8.74 -17.47
N LEU A 167 0.92 -8.06 -16.78
CA LEU A 167 0.86 -7.85 -15.33
C LEU A 167 -0.43 -7.10 -14.95
N ASP A 168 -0.79 -6.04 -15.67
CA ASP A 168 -2.05 -5.33 -15.43
C ASP A 168 -3.28 -6.21 -15.68
N GLN A 169 -3.31 -7.02 -16.75
CA GLN A 169 -4.43 -7.93 -17.00
C GLN A 169 -4.57 -9.01 -15.92
N LEU A 170 -3.45 -9.59 -15.47
CA LEU A 170 -3.44 -10.55 -14.36
C LEU A 170 -3.85 -9.89 -13.03
N GLY A 171 -3.37 -8.67 -12.78
CA GLY A 171 -3.77 -7.86 -11.64
C GLY A 171 -5.28 -7.59 -11.63
N MET A 172 -5.84 -7.20 -12.77
CA MET A 172 -7.28 -6.99 -12.95
C MET A 172 -8.07 -8.27 -12.68
N ALA A 173 -7.66 -9.41 -13.24
CA ALA A 173 -8.35 -10.68 -13.05
C ALA A 173 -8.34 -11.13 -11.58
N ILE A 174 -7.18 -11.05 -10.93
CA ILE A 174 -7.02 -11.42 -9.51
C ILE A 174 -7.81 -10.46 -8.62
N GLY A 175 -7.65 -9.14 -8.82
CA GLY A 175 -8.36 -8.14 -8.03
C GLY A 175 -9.88 -8.27 -8.17
N THR A 176 -10.38 -8.48 -9.40
CA THR A 176 -11.82 -8.62 -9.66
C THR A 176 -12.38 -9.86 -8.97
N HIS A 177 -11.73 -11.01 -9.12
CA HIS A 177 -12.16 -12.25 -8.46
C HIS A 177 -12.09 -12.13 -6.93
N ALA A 178 -11.00 -11.57 -6.39
CA ALA A 178 -10.85 -11.42 -4.95
C ALA A 178 -11.90 -10.48 -4.35
N MET A 179 -12.21 -9.37 -5.03
CA MET A 179 -13.29 -8.48 -4.59
C MET A 179 -14.68 -9.11 -4.73
N HIS A 180 -14.88 -9.98 -5.72
CA HIS A 180 -16.12 -10.73 -5.86
C HIS A 180 -16.28 -11.82 -4.78
N ALA A 181 -15.21 -12.55 -4.46
CA ALA A 181 -15.23 -13.70 -3.56
C ALA A 181 -15.10 -13.31 -2.07
N TYR A 182 -14.32 -12.26 -1.78
CA TYR A 182 -13.98 -11.86 -0.42
C TYR A 182 -14.35 -10.39 -0.10
N GLY A 183 -14.80 -9.61 -1.08
CA GLY A 183 -15.29 -8.25 -0.85
C GLY A 183 -16.72 -8.22 -0.32
N GLY A 184 -17.19 -7.01 0.02
CA GLY A 184 -18.59 -6.80 0.40
C GLY A 184 -18.93 -7.18 1.85
N VAL A 185 -17.92 -7.20 2.74
CA VAL A 185 -18.19 -7.28 4.18
C VAL A 185 -18.93 -6.01 4.60
N PRO A 186 -20.14 -6.12 5.19
CA PRO A 186 -20.78 -5.00 5.83
C PRO A 186 -19.82 -4.47 6.90
N CYS A 187 -19.37 -3.22 6.78
CA CYS A 187 -18.73 -2.57 7.90
C CYS A 187 -19.76 -2.49 9.03
N ASP A 188 -19.59 -3.32 10.06
CA ASP A 188 -20.46 -3.40 11.26
C ASP A 188 -20.51 -2.09 12.07
N GLU A 189 -19.76 -1.07 11.68
CA GLU A 189 -19.88 0.27 12.26
C GLU A 189 -20.71 1.19 11.36
N PRO A 190 -21.73 1.87 11.90
CA PRO A 190 -22.53 2.80 11.11
C PRO A 190 -21.61 3.84 10.47
N LYS A 191 -21.71 4.03 9.14
CA LYS A 191 -20.92 4.97 8.32
C LYS A 191 -20.84 6.39 8.91
N GLN A 192 -21.77 6.77 9.79
CA GLN A 192 -21.81 8.04 10.49
C GLN A 192 -20.76 8.16 11.62
N ARG A 193 -20.32 7.05 12.23
CA ARG A 193 -19.20 7.04 13.20
C ARG A 193 -17.85 7.09 12.50
N GLN A 194 -17.73 6.54 11.31
CA GLN A 194 -16.49 6.58 10.53
C GLN A 194 -16.28 7.90 9.79
N ARG A 195 -16.77 9.06 10.27
CA ARG A 195 -16.42 10.36 9.67
C ARG A 195 -15.77 11.24 10.73
N LEU A 196 -14.78 12.02 10.31
CA LEU A 196 -14.24 13.08 11.14
C LEU A 196 -15.32 14.15 11.31
N SER A 197 -15.40 14.74 12.51
CA SER A 197 -16.16 15.97 12.67
C SER A 197 -15.53 17.08 11.82
N ALA A 198 -16.29 18.09 11.42
CA ALA A 198 -15.77 19.20 10.60
C ALA A 198 -14.52 19.85 11.22
N GLN A 199 -14.47 19.96 12.55
CA GLN A 199 -13.30 20.48 13.28
C GLN A 199 -12.08 19.56 13.17
N LEU A 200 -12.27 18.24 13.33
CA LEU A 200 -11.18 17.27 13.21
C LEU A 200 -10.70 17.14 11.77
N GLU A 201 -11.60 17.22 10.79
CA GLU A 201 -11.26 17.23 9.37
C GLU A 201 -10.40 18.45 9.02
N MET A 202 -10.82 19.66 9.41
CA MET A 202 -10.07 20.89 9.19
C MET A 202 -8.68 20.81 9.80
N ARG A 203 -8.60 20.41 11.07
CA ARG A 203 -7.34 20.24 11.78
C ARG A 203 -6.44 19.19 11.13
N ALA A 204 -7.00 18.05 10.72
CA ALA A 204 -6.25 17.00 10.04
C ALA A 204 -5.68 17.47 8.70
N LYS A 205 -6.48 18.21 7.92
CA LYS A 205 -6.05 18.81 6.64
C LYS A 205 -4.90 19.81 6.85
N GLU A 206 -5.03 20.71 7.83
CA GLU A 206 -3.97 21.63 8.22
C GLU A 206 -2.68 20.88 8.57
N MET A 207 -2.77 19.89 9.47
CA MET A 207 -1.62 19.10 9.89
C MET A 207 -0.96 18.33 8.73
N LEU A 208 -1.75 17.78 7.80
CA LEU A 208 -1.25 17.12 6.59
C LEU A 208 -0.48 18.09 5.70
N THR A 209 -1.00 19.30 5.48
CA THR A 209 -0.39 20.30 4.58
C THR A 209 0.92 20.89 5.11
N THR A 210 1.11 20.96 6.43
CA THR A 210 2.39 21.44 6.98
C THR A 210 3.56 20.49 6.71
N GLY A 211 3.29 19.21 6.42
CA GLY A 211 4.31 18.22 6.09
C GLY A 211 5.26 17.85 7.24
N ALA A 212 5.03 18.39 8.44
CA ALA A 212 5.89 18.22 9.61
C ALA A 212 5.54 16.98 10.46
N MET A 213 4.41 16.33 10.17
CA MET A 213 3.88 15.24 10.99
C MET A 213 3.53 14.01 10.14
N SER A 214 3.89 12.85 10.68
CA SER A 214 3.47 11.54 10.19
C SER A 214 1.98 11.31 10.41
N ILE A 215 1.40 10.36 9.66
CA ILE A 215 -0.02 9.98 9.83
C ILE A 215 -0.30 9.49 11.27
N ASP A 216 0.67 8.91 11.96
CA ASP A 216 0.54 8.50 13.37
C ASP A 216 0.37 9.70 14.30
N GLU A 217 1.18 10.73 14.11
CA GLU A 217 1.12 11.96 14.91
C GLU A 217 -0.20 12.70 14.68
N ILE A 218 -0.69 12.72 13.44
CA ILE A 218 -1.98 13.32 13.10
C ILE A 218 -3.14 12.54 13.72
N ALA A 219 -3.11 11.21 13.64
CA ALA A 219 -4.12 10.36 14.28
C ALA A 219 -4.14 10.53 15.80
N ASN A 220 -2.96 10.55 16.43
CA ASN A 220 -2.82 10.79 17.86
C ASN A 220 -3.32 12.18 18.29
N ALA A 221 -3.06 13.22 17.50
CA ALA A 221 -3.60 14.55 17.75
C ALA A 221 -5.14 14.59 17.64
N CYS A 222 -5.71 13.73 16.79
CA CYS A 222 -7.15 13.51 16.68
C CYS A 222 -7.70 12.54 17.75
N ARG A 223 -6.85 12.01 18.64
CA ARG A 223 -7.18 11.03 19.70
C ARG A 223 -7.83 9.74 19.17
N VAL A 224 -7.44 9.33 17.98
CA VAL A 224 -7.93 8.10 17.34
C VAL A 224 -6.75 7.23 16.91
N SER A 225 -6.99 5.94 16.71
CA SER A 225 -5.97 5.07 16.14
C SER A 225 -5.66 5.48 14.69
N ARG A 226 -4.45 5.19 14.22
CA ARG A 226 -4.03 5.44 12.83
C ARG A 226 -4.99 4.80 11.82
N SER A 227 -5.38 3.55 12.07
CA SER A 227 -6.35 2.81 11.25
C SER A 227 -7.70 3.50 11.17
N TYR A 228 -8.22 3.92 12.32
CA TYR A 228 -9.48 4.65 12.38
C TYR A 228 -9.37 5.99 11.67
N PHE A 229 -8.28 6.73 11.88
CA PHE A 229 -8.05 8.01 11.21
C PHE A 229 -8.07 7.87 9.68
N ILE A 230 -7.37 6.88 9.13
CA ILE A 230 -7.33 6.66 7.67
C ILE A 230 -8.74 6.37 7.14
N LYS A 231 -9.48 5.43 7.77
CA LYS A 231 -10.86 5.11 7.38
C LYS A 231 -11.76 6.34 7.49
N ALA A 232 -11.67 7.05 8.61
CA ALA A 232 -12.52 8.19 8.89
C ALA A 232 -12.25 9.38 7.96
N PHE A 233 -10.99 9.64 7.66
CA PHE A 233 -10.58 10.68 6.72
C PHE A 233 -11.06 10.34 5.30
N SER A 234 -10.89 9.10 4.85
CA SER A 234 -11.38 8.63 3.55
C SER A 234 -12.89 8.76 3.42
N ALA A 235 -13.65 8.31 4.41
CA ALA A 235 -15.11 8.44 4.41
C ALA A 235 -15.58 9.90 4.51
N THR A 236 -14.76 10.80 5.06
CA THR A 236 -15.07 12.22 5.15
C THR A 236 -14.79 12.97 3.86
N THR A 237 -13.60 12.76 3.28
CA THR A 237 -13.06 13.52 2.15
C THR A 237 -13.20 12.83 0.79
N GLY A 238 -13.61 11.56 0.79
CA GLY A 238 -13.63 10.70 -0.39
C GLY A 238 -12.26 10.16 -0.81
N LYS A 239 -11.18 10.47 -0.07
CA LYS A 239 -9.80 10.14 -0.47
C LYS A 239 -8.96 9.74 0.74
N THR A 240 -8.00 8.85 0.56
CA THR A 240 -7.05 8.54 1.65
C THR A 240 -6.22 9.78 2.02
N PRO A 241 -5.72 9.91 3.27
CA PRO A 241 -4.90 11.05 3.68
C PRO A 241 -3.73 11.33 2.74
N HIS A 242 -3.07 10.27 2.25
CA HIS A 242 -1.96 10.38 1.32
C HIS A 242 -2.39 10.87 -0.06
N GLN A 243 -3.47 10.33 -0.62
CA GLN A 243 -4.00 10.82 -1.91
C GLN A 243 -4.43 12.28 -1.83
N TRP A 244 -5.16 12.65 -0.77
CA TRP A 244 -5.58 14.03 -0.55
C TRP A 244 -4.38 14.96 -0.47
N LEU A 245 -3.33 14.60 0.28
CA LEU A 245 -2.11 15.40 0.38
C LEU A 245 -1.40 15.53 -0.97
N ILE A 246 -1.30 14.45 -1.75
CA ILE A 246 -0.69 14.49 -3.09
C ILE A 246 -1.45 15.45 -4.00
N GLU A 247 -2.78 15.45 -3.98
CA GLU A 247 -3.57 16.39 -4.77
C GLU A 247 -3.34 17.84 -4.36
N GLN A 248 -3.31 18.14 -3.06
CA GLN A 248 -3.00 19.49 -2.57
C GLN A 248 -1.61 19.97 -3.04
N ARG A 249 -0.61 19.07 -3.00
CA ARG A 249 0.74 19.36 -3.50
C ARG A 249 0.75 19.62 -5.00
N ILE A 250 -0.01 18.84 -5.76
CA ILE A 250 -0.14 19.02 -7.22
C ILE A 250 -0.86 20.33 -7.56
N ASP A 251 -1.90 20.70 -6.83
CA ASP A 251 -2.62 21.96 -7.06
C ASP A 251 -1.75 23.18 -6.71
N THR A 252 -0.97 23.09 -5.64
CA THR A 252 0.07 24.09 -5.33
C THR A 252 1.11 24.17 -6.45
N ALA A 253 1.57 23.03 -6.96
CA ALA A 253 2.51 22.98 -8.07
C ALA A 253 1.94 23.60 -9.36
N LYS A 254 0.66 23.32 -9.69
CA LYS A 254 -0.04 23.96 -10.83
C LYS A 254 -0.02 25.49 -10.69
N HIS A 255 -0.35 26.01 -9.51
CA HIS A 255 -0.33 27.45 -9.27
C HIS A 255 1.07 28.06 -9.51
N LEU A 256 2.11 27.43 -8.98
CA LEU A 256 3.50 27.86 -9.17
C LEU A 256 3.96 27.76 -10.63
N LEU A 257 3.56 26.70 -11.34
CA LEU A 257 3.86 26.53 -12.76
C LEU A 257 3.20 27.64 -13.60
N ALA A 258 1.94 27.98 -13.32
CA ALA A 258 1.20 29.00 -14.05
C ALA A 258 1.77 30.41 -13.80
N HIS A 259 2.06 30.77 -12.54
CA HIS A 259 2.33 32.17 -12.16
C HIS A 259 3.78 32.49 -11.77
N GLY A 260 4.68 31.50 -11.65
CA GLY A 260 6.03 31.72 -11.12
C GLY A 260 7.15 31.10 -11.94
N ASP A 261 8.34 31.71 -11.96
CA ASP A 261 9.46 31.26 -12.80
C ASP A 261 10.38 30.23 -12.15
N TRP A 262 9.85 29.52 -11.15
CA TRP A 262 10.62 28.52 -10.43
C TRP A 262 10.96 27.33 -11.33
N THR A 263 12.14 26.76 -11.12
CA THR A 263 12.54 25.51 -11.79
C THR A 263 11.68 24.34 -11.30
N LEU A 264 11.57 23.27 -12.09
CA LEU A 264 10.82 22.08 -11.67
C LEU A 264 11.41 21.45 -10.40
N ALA A 265 12.74 21.48 -10.23
CA ALA A 265 13.39 21.06 -9.00
C ALA A 265 12.93 21.85 -7.77
N ARG A 266 12.91 23.19 -7.88
CA ARG A 266 12.49 24.07 -6.77
C ARG A 266 11.00 23.92 -6.45
N ILE A 267 10.16 23.74 -7.47
CA ILE A 267 8.73 23.46 -7.27
C ILE A 267 8.54 22.11 -6.57
N ALA A 268 9.28 21.08 -6.97
CA ALA A 268 9.21 19.76 -6.33
C ALA A 268 9.56 19.82 -4.84
N GLU A 269 10.68 20.48 -4.51
CA GLU A 269 11.12 20.68 -3.13
C GLU A 269 10.08 21.46 -2.32
N HIS A 270 9.60 22.59 -2.84
CA HIS A 270 8.62 23.42 -2.15
C HIS A 270 7.28 22.71 -1.92
N CYS A 271 6.86 21.87 -2.86
CA CYS A 271 5.63 21.08 -2.71
C CYS A 271 5.87 19.80 -1.88
N GLY A 272 7.05 19.61 -1.28
CA GLY A 272 7.34 18.50 -0.38
C GLY A 272 7.58 17.15 -1.08
N PHE A 273 7.98 17.14 -2.35
CA PHE A 273 8.42 15.93 -3.04
C PHE A 273 9.88 15.63 -2.75
N SER A 274 10.22 14.34 -2.63
CA SER A 274 11.57 13.87 -2.35
C SER A 274 12.57 14.11 -3.49
N SER A 275 12.09 14.29 -4.72
CA SER A 275 12.92 14.62 -5.89
C SER A 275 12.09 15.20 -7.04
N GLN A 276 12.76 15.88 -7.98
CA GLN A 276 12.13 16.34 -9.22
C GLN A 276 11.56 15.18 -10.06
N SER A 277 12.24 14.03 -10.09
CA SER A 277 11.80 12.85 -10.83
C SER A 277 10.49 12.30 -10.24
N HIS A 278 10.43 12.16 -8.91
CA HIS A 278 9.22 11.73 -8.22
C HIS A 278 8.06 12.71 -8.43
N PHE A 279 8.32 14.01 -8.36
CA PHE A 279 7.34 15.05 -8.69
C PHE A 279 6.83 14.89 -10.13
N THR A 280 7.72 14.74 -11.11
CA THR A 280 7.36 14.65 -12.53
C THR A 280 6.48 13.44 -12.82
N GLN A 281 6.83 12.27 -12.27
CA GLN A 281 6.05 11.05 -12.39
C GLN A 281 4.66 11.22 -11.76
N THR A 282 4.61 11.73 -10.53
CA THR A 282 3.34 11.92 -9.80
C THR A 282 2.45 12.94 -10.48
N PHE A 283 2.99 14.08 -10.89
CA PHE A 283 2.24 15.12 -11.61
C PHE A 283 1.68 14.59 -12.92
N THR A 284 2.49 13.85 -13.70
CA THR A 284 2.02 13.26 -14.95
C THR A 284 0.90 12.23 -14.70
N LYS A 285 1.03 11.41 -13.65
CA LYS A 285 -0.01 10.44 -13.26
C LYS A 285 -1.33 11.12 -12.90
N VAL A 286 -1.27 12.23 -12.16
CA VAL A 286 -2.47 12.95 -11.67
C VAL A 286 -3.08 13.86 -12.73
N VAL A 287 -2.26 14.53 -13.54
CA VAL A 287 -2.70 15.59 -14.47
C VAL A 287 -2.79 15.10 -15.92
N GLY A 288 -2.20 13.95 -16.24
CA GLY A 288 -2.14 13.39 -17.60
C GLY A 288 -1.11 14.06 -18.52
N LEU A 289 -0.38 15.07 -18.03
CA LEU A 289 0.63 15.82 -18.79
C LEU A 289 1.86 16.08 -17.92
N PRO A 290 3.09 16.02 -18.48
CA PRO A 290 4.29 16.38 -17.74
C PRO A 290 4.26 17.86 -17.29
N PRO A 291 4.84 18.21 -16.12
CA PRO A 291 4.83 19.58 -15.58
C PRO A 291 5.27 20.66 -16.56
N GLY A 292 6.31 20.41 -17.35
CA GLY A 292 6.81 21.36 -18.35
C GLY A 292 5.84 21.56 -19.51
N GLY A 293 5.15 20.52 -19.93
CA GLY A 293 4.09 20.61 -20.95
C GLY A 293 2.87 21.35 -20.42
N TRP A 294 2.48 21.08 -19.17
CA TRP A 294 1.40 21.77 -18.48
C TRP A 294 1.69 23.27 -18.33
N ARG A 295 2.91 23.64 -17.91
CA ARG A 295 3.35 25.05 -17.78
C ARG A 295 3.17 25.84 -19.08
N ARG A 296 3.60 25.26 -20.21
CA ARG A 296 3.48 25.94 -21.52
C ARG A 296 2.03 26.19 -21.89
N ARG A 297 1.13 25.25 -21.59
CA ARG A 297 -0.32 25.40 -21.86
C ARG A 297 -0.97 26.42 -20.94
N ALA A 298 -0.57 26.46 -19.66
CA ALA A 298 -1.15 27.38 -18.69
C ALA A 298 -0.74 28.86 -18.90
N ARG A 299 0.34 29.10 -19.66
CA ARG A 299 0.86 30.45 -19.96
C ARG A 299 0.65 30.91 -21.40
N ALA A 300 0.13 30.02 -22.26
CA ALA A 300 -0.27 30.37 -23.61
C ALA A 300 -1.63 31.07 -23.57
#